data_AF-A0A7W1S4D0-F1
#
_entry.id   AF-A0A7W1S4D0-F1
#
_cell.length_a   1.000
_cell.length_b   1.000
_cell.length_c   1.000
_cell.angle_alpha   90.00
_cell.angle_beta   90.00
_cell.angle_gamma   90.00
#
_symmetry.space_group_name_H-M   'P 1'
#
loop_
_entity.id
_entity.type
_entity.pdbx_description
1 polymer ?
#
loop_
_entity_poly.entity_id
_entity_poly.type
_entity_poly.pdbx_seq_one_letter_code
_entity_poly.pdbx_strand_id
1 'polypeptide(L)'
;MKKVLFVFFLSVLTMLLVIMPTSAQSEPITINIFSPQAATRDLATNAFSTSLEKMFNVKFNWTTTTYDNTDASEKRNLALASGDYPDVFMLVPWVDQFSQIDLLKYGSQGVILPLNDLIDQYAPNIKAALEKFPDFKAFATAPDGTIWGIPQFIQCYHCSYANKMWVNTKWLKALNIPTPVTTEDFKNMLIAFREKDANGNGEADEVLGGATMDYGTRPIPYLMDAFTYDDDRTFLIVNEGKVETVATTQAWKDGLTYIKSLYDAGVLDETAFTNNADAYSAEGNNANAEMLSAGAGMHPHIFVNCFGAADTTPYCYDYDAIPPLTGPDGTQFASVLPNTV
;
A
#
# COMPACT_ATOMS: atom_id res chain seq x y z
N MET A 1 29.87 17.86 11.92
CA MET A 1 28.57 17.68 11.24
C MET A 1 27.88 16.50 11.89
N LYS A 2 26.64 16.68 12.37
CA LYS A 2 25.80 15.59 12.88
C LYS A 2 25.41 14.68 11.70
N LYS A 3 25.35 13.37 11.92
CA LYS A 3 25.11 12.35 10.88
C LYS A 3 23.82 11.61 11.26
N VAL A 4 22.96 11.33 10.27
CA VAL A 4 21.59 10.84 10.47
C VAL A 4 21.50 9.34 10.18
N LEU A 5 20.71 8.59 10.97
CA LEU A 5 20.50 7.14 10.90
C LEU A 5 19.08 6.82 10.42
N PHE A 6 18.88 5.90 9.45
CA PHE A 6 17.55 5.53 8.93
C PHE A 6 17.20 4.08 9.27
N VAL A 7 16.38 3.83 10.30
CA VAL A 7 16.12 2.45 10.76
C VAL A 7 14.74 2.29 11.43
N PHE A 8 14.15 1.09 11.30
CA PHE A 8 12.96 0.62 12.01
C PHE A 8 13.24 0.26 13.49
N PHE A 9 12.20 0.36 14.31
CA PHE A 9 12.24 0.57 15.77
C PHE A 9 13.03 -0.44 16.63
N LEU A 10 13.21 -1.69 16.19
CA LEU A 10 13.95 -2.68 16.99
C LEU A 10 15.46 -2.68 16.73
N SER A 11 15.89 -2.04 15.64
CA SER A 11 17.22 -2.16 15.09
C SER A 11 18.08 -0.89 15.25
N VAL A 12 17.44 0.28 15.39
CA VAL A 12 18.07 1.56 15.77
C VAL A 12 18.87 1.40 17.05
N LEU A 13 18.33 0.61 17.99
CA LEU A 13 18.71 0.77 19.37
C LEU A 13 19.87 -0.11 19.82
N THR A 14 20.03 -1.30 19.24
CA THR A 14 21.27 -2.06 19.42
C THR A 14 22.47 -1.37 18.75
N MET A 15 22.27 -0.58 17.70
CA MET A 15 23.34 0.22 17.08
C MET A 15 23.76 1.42 17.92
N LEU A 16 22.79 2.22 18.40
CA LEU A 16 23.08 3.42 19.18
C LEU A 16 23.70 3.11 20.56
N LEU A 17 23.35 1.98 21.17
CA LEU A 17 23.87 1.55 22.48
C LEU A 17 25.34 1.11 22.48
N VAL A 18 25.93 0.78 21.32
CA VAL A 18 27.30 0.22 21.25
C VAL A 18 28.34 1.23 20.75
N ILE A 19 27.91 2.35 20.15
CA ILE A 19 28.81 3.46 19.78
C ILE A 19 29.28 4.26 21.01
N MET A 20 28.64 4.07 22.18
CA MET A 20 29.02 4.75 23.42
C MET A 20 29.65 3.79 24.43
N PRO A 21 30.66 4.25 25.22
CA PRO A 21 31.30 3.41 26.22
C PRO A 21 30.25 2.84 27.17
N THR A 22 30.38 1.55 27.46
CA THR A 22 29.59 0.81 28.45
C THR A 22 29.91 1.28 29.88
N SER A 23 29.70 2.56 30.16
CA SER A 23 29.56 3.08 31.52
C SER A 23 28.06 3.22 31.77
N ALA A 24 27.58 2.63 32.85
CA ALA A 24 26.19 2.72 33.32
C ALA A 24 25.65 4.15 33.15
N GLN A 25 24.79 4.34 32.14
CA GLN A 25 24.30 5.64 31.77
C GLN A 25 23.11 5.99 32.66
N SER A 26 23.32 6.93 33.59
CA SER A 26 22.29 7.30 34.58
C SER A 26 21.13 8.10 34.00
N GLU A 27 21.29 8.70 32.81
CA GLU A 27 20.27 9.49 32.15
C GLU A 27 19.94 8.95 30.75
N PRO A 28 18.65 8.83 30.37
CA PRO A 28 18.26 8.33 29.06
C PRO A 28 18.82 9.17 27.91
N ILE A 29 19.36 8.52 26.88
CA ILE A 29 19.75 9.20 25.64
C ILE A 29 18.50 9.70 24.93
N THR A 30 18.47 11.00 24.57
CA THR A 30 17.41 11.54 23.72
C THR A 30 17.74 11.32 22.25
N ILE A 31 16.79 10.75 21.49
CA ILE A 31 16.87 10.51 20.05
C ILE A 31 15.78 11.35 19.38
N ASN A 32 16.16 12.26 18.49
CA ASN A 32 15.24 13.10 17.73
C ASN A 32 14.78 12.34 16.48
N ILE A 33 13.47 12.15 16.33
CA ILE A 33 12.89 11.33 15.26
C ILE A 33 11.87 12.14 14.47
N PHE A 34 12.02 12.17 13.15
CA PHE A 34 11.01 12.67 12.23
C PHE A 34 10.12 11.52 11.74
N SER A 35 8.79 11.63 11.84
CA SER A 35 7.86 10.56 11.43
C SER A 35 6.46 11.06 11.05
N PRO A 36 5.82 10.50 10.02
CA PRO A 36 4.37 10.62 9.83
C PRO A 36 3.58 10.07 11.02
N GLN A 37 2.39 10.62 11.27
CA GLN A 37 1.47 10.24 12.33
C GLN A 37 0.00 10.48 11.92
N ALA A 38 -0.88 9.54 12.24
CA ALA A 38 -2.33 9.72 12.09
C ALA A 38 -2.89 10.67 13.17
N ALA A 39 -3.91 11.47 12.83
CA ALA A 39 -4.55 12.41 13.77
C ALA A 39 -5.12 11.73 15.05
N THR A 40 -5.46 10.44 14.96
CA THR A 40 -6.04 9.66 16.05
C THR A 40 -5.01 8.93 16.92
N ARG A 41 -3.72 9.04 16.61
CA ARG A 41 -2.64 8.39 17.35
C ARG A 41 -1.68 9.42 17.87
N ASP A 42 -1.01 9.14 18.99
CA ASP A 42 0.08 9.96 19.51
C ASP A 42 1.38 9.14 19.63
N LEU A 43 2.38 9.47 18.81
CA LEU A 43 3.68 8.78 18.83
C LEU A 43 4.45 9.02 20.14
N ALA A 44 4.24 10.15 20.80
CA ALA A 44 4.94 10.50 22.04
C ALA A 44 4.40 9.73 23.25
N THR A 45 3.13 9.32 23.24
CA THR A 45 2.45 8.76 24.42
C THR A 45 1.90 7.35 24.23
N ASN A 46 1.94 6.78 23.03
CA ASN A 46 1.41 5.43 22.83
C ASN A 46 2.25 4.35 23.55
N ALA A 47 1.58 3.23 23.85
CA ALA A 47 2.16 2.12 24.60
C ALA A 47 3.43 1.54 23.97
N PHE A 48 3.53 1.51 22.63
CA PHE A 48 4.69 0.97 21.93
C PHE A 48 5.92 1.85 22.13
N SER A 49 5.84 3.15 21.85
CA SER A 49 6.94 4.11 22.06
C SER A 49 7.41 4.10 23.52
N THR A 50 6.48 4.18 24.47
CA THR A 50 6.81 4.15 25.91
C THR A 50 7.46 2.84 26.35
N SER A 51 7.12 1.71 25.73
CA SER A 51 7.74 0.42 26.06
C SER A 51 9.19 0.36 25.58
N LEU A 52 9.49 0.99 24.44
CA LEU A 52 10.82 0.98 23.84
C LEU A 52 11.75 1.97 24.55
N GLU A 53 11.25 3.14 24.94
CA GLU A 53 11.98 4.06 25.82
C GLU A 53 12.45 3.37 27.11
N LYS A 54 11.55 2.59 27.75
CA LYS A 54 11.86 1.83 28.98
C LYS A 54 12.81 0.66 28.73
N MET A 55 12.54 -0.14 27.70
CA MET A 55 13.31 -1.36 27.41
C MET A 55 14.79 -1.06 27.22
N PHE A 56 15.08 0.12 26.71
CA PHE A 56 16.42 0.44 26.27
C PHE A 56 17.00 1.73 26.85
N ASN A 57 16.31 2.34 27.81
CA ASN A 57 16.76 3.54 28.50
C ASN A 57 17.07 4.71 27.54
N VAL A 58 16.13 4.98 26.63
CA VAL A 58 16.17 6.11 25.69
C VAL A 58 14.93 6.98 25.86
N LYS A 59 14.97 8.20 25.31
CA LYS A 59 13.83 9.10 25.19
C LYS A 59 13.67 9.51 23.73
N PHE A 60 12.46 9.43 23.19
CA PHE A 60 12.18 9.88 21.83
C PHE A 60 11.65 11.31 21.85
N ASN A 61 12.26 12.16 21.02
CA ASN A 61 11.75 13.49 20.73
C ASN A 61 11.19 13.52 19.30
N TRP A 62 9.86 13.49 19.20
CA TRP A 62 9.16 13.33 17.94
C TRP A 62 8.92 14.67 17.25
N THR A 63 9.33 14.77 15.98
CA THR A 63 8.87 15.79 15.03
C THR A 63 7.93 15.12 14.05
N THR A 64 6.64 15.39 14.13
CA THR A 64 5.65 14.61 13.38
C THR A 64 4.97 15.36 12.24
N THR A 65 4.55 14.59 11.23
CA THR A 65 3.73 15.07 10.11
C THR A 65 2.44 14.25 9.99
N THR A 66 1.60 14.55 9.01
CA THR A 66 0.35 13.84 8.70
C THR A 66 0.60 12.59 7.87
N TYR A 67 -0.45 11.82 7.59
CA TYR A 67 -0.43 10.75 6.59
C TYR A 67 -0.77 11.22 5.17
N ASP A 68 -0.87 12.53 4.96
CA ASP A 68 -0.96 13.11 3.63
C ASP A 68 0.45 13.13 3.00
N ASN A 69 0.59 12.52 1.82
CA ASN A 69 1.88 12.39 1.13
C ASN A 69 2.48 13.75 0.77
N THR A 70 1.66 14.71 0.33
CA THR A 70 2.13 16.03 -0.09
C THR A 70 2.68 16.77 1.13
N ASP A 71 1.88 16.89 2.19
CA ASP A 71 2.28 17.56 3.43
C ASP A 71 3.52 16.90 4.07
N ALA A 72 3.56 15.57 4.09
CA ALA A 72 4.67 14.82 4.68
C ALA A 72 5.98 15.03 3.91
N SER A 73 5.93 14.93 2.58
CA SER A 73 7.12 15.09 1.73
C SER A 73 7.64 16.54 1.75
N GLU A 74 6.76 17.54 1.77
CA GLU A 74 7.14 18.95 1.91
C GLU A 74 7.85 19.23 3.24
N LYS A 75 7.29 18.76 4.37
CA LYS A 75 7.92 18.94 5.68
C LYS A 75 9.27 18.24 5.79
N ARG A 76 9.40 17.04 5.20
CA ARG A 76 10.69 16.36 5.14
C ARG A 76 11.72 17.17 4.33
N ASN A 77 11.33 17.69 3.17
CA ASN A 77 12.21 18.50 2.34
C ASN A 77 12.65 19.78 3.05
N LEU A 78 11.76 20.41 3.83
CA LEU A 78 12.11 21.55 4.69
C LEU A 78 13.10 21.15 5.80
N ALA A 79 12.90 20.00 6.46
CA ALA A 79 13.84 19.48 7.45
C ALA A 79 15.22 19.15 6.83
N LEU A 80 15.27 18.70 5.59
CA LEU A 80 16.53 18.46 4.88
C LEU A 80 17.24 19.78 4.49
N ALA A 81 16.47 20.81 4.15
CA ALA A 81 17.00 22.11 3.75
C ALA A 81 17.49 22.96 4.95
N SER A 82 16.98 22.73 6.15
CA SER A 82 17.35 23.49 7.36
C SER A 82 18.80 23.21 7.81
N GLY A 83 19.34 22.04 7.50
CA GLY A 83 20.63 21.56 8.01
C GLY A 83 20.61 21.13 9.48
N ASP A 84 19.49 21.29 10.18
CA ASP A 84 19.26 20.77 11.53
C ASP A 84 18.47 19.47 11.45
N TYR A 85 19.19 18.40 11.13
CA TYR A 85 18.59 17.09 10.89
C TYR A 85 18.16 16.40 12.19
N PRO A 86 17.05 15.64 12.18
CA PRO A 86 16.77 14.67 13.25
C PRO A 86 17.88 13.61 13.30
N ASP A 87 17.98 12.88 14.41
CA ASP A 87 18.88 11.73 14.49
C ASP A 87 18.37 10.59 13.60
N VAL A 88 17.05 10.47 13.45
CA VAL A 88 16.39 9.46 12.61
C VAL A 88 15.23 10.05 11.81
N PHE A 89 15.16 9.73 10.53
CA PHE A 89 13.92 9.84 9.76
C PHE A 89 13.26 8.46 9.70
N MET A 90 12.20 8.30 10.48
CA MET A 90 11.40 7.08 10.52
C MET A 90 10.18 7.30 9.66
N LEU A 91 10.32 7.00 8.37
CA LEU A 91 9.25 7.22 7.41
C LEU A 91 8.33 6.01 7.26
N VAL A 92 7.13 6.28 6.76
CA VAL A 92 6.11 5.28 6.49
C VAL A 92 6.00 5.16 4.97
N PRO A 93 6.49 4.10 4.32
CA PRO A 93 6.74 4.11 2.87
C PRO A 93 5.53 4.41 1.99
N TRP A 94 4.33 4.04 2.44
CA TRP A 94 3.07 4.33 1.74
C TRP A 94 2.55 5.77 1.95
N VAL A 95 3.17 6.53 2.85
CA VAL A 95 2.94 7.97 3.05
C VAL A 95 4.07 8.77 2.47
N ASP A 96 5.32 8.46 2.83
CA ASP A 96 6.50 9.21 2.45
C ASP A 96 7.74 8.32 2.53
N GLN A 97 8.65 8.45 1.56
CA GLN A 97 9.91 7.70 1.53
C GLN A 97 10.97 8.43 0.70
N PHE A 98 12.24 8.13 0.99
CA PHE A 98 13.34 8.58 0.14
C PHE A 98 13.43 7.69 -1.10
N SER A 99 13.66 8.30 -2.26
CA SER A 99 14.06 7.52 -3.43
C SER A 99 15.50 7.03 -3.29
N GLN A 100 15.88 6.01 -4.07
CA GLN A 100 17.29 5.58 -4.13
C GLN A 100 18.22 6.73 -4.58
N ILE A 101 17.73 7.62 -5.45
CA ILE A 101 18.47 8.80 -5.92
C ILE A 101 18.71 9.76 -4.75
N ASP A 102 17.70 9.99 -3.91
CA ASP A 102 17.84 10.84 -2.73
C ASP A 102 18.86 10.24 -1.75
N LEU A 103 18.77 8.94 -1.48
CA LEU A 103 19.70 8.25 -0.58
C LEU A 103 21.16 8.35 -1.07
N LEU A 104 21.41 8.15 -2.37
CA LEU A 104 22.75 8.31 -2.95
C LEU A 104 23.25 9.76 -2.85
N LYS A 105 22.36 10.74 -3.15
CA LYS A 105 22.69 12.16 -3.07
C LYS A 105 23.03 12.58 -1.64
N TYR A 106 22.18 12.26 -0.67
CA TYR A 106 22.39 12.68 0.72
C TYR A 106 23.47 11.84 1.41
N GLY A 107 23.64 10.57 1.03
CA GLY A 107 24.74 9.71 1.46
C GLY A 107 26.10 10.25 1.00
N SER A 108 26.24 10.60 -0.28
CA SER A 108 27.48 11.18 -0.82
C SER A 108 27.80 12.58 -0.26
N GLN A 109 26.79 13.33 0.17
CA GLN A 109 26.97 14.61 0.89
C GLN A 109 27.34 14.43 2.37
N GLY A 110 27.32 13.20 2.89
CA GLY A 110 27.61 12.91 4.29
C GLY A 110 26.50 13.28 5.27
N VAL A 111 25.29 13.56 4.77
CA VAL A 111 24.09 13.82 5.58
C VAL A 111 23.60 12.52 6.22
N ILE A 112 23.59 11.43 5.43
CA ILE A 112 23.16 10.10 5.85
C ILE A 112 24.37 9.21 6.15
N LEU A 113 24.28 8.39 7.19
CA LEU A 113 25.31 7.41 7.54
C LEU A 113 25.26 6.17 6.65
N PRO A 114 26.41 5.66 6.17
CA PRO A 114 26.47 4.29 5.67
C PRO A 114 26.24 3.32 6.83
N LEU A 115 25.37 2.32 6.63
CA LEU A 115 24.96 1.41 7.69
C LEU A 115 25.69 0.08 7.70
N ASN A 116 26.42 -0.30 6.64
CA ASN A 116 27.04 -1.63 6.49
C ASN A 116 27.86 -2.04 7.73
N ASP A 117 28.84 -1.23 8.13
CA ASP A 117 29.71 -1.53 9.28
C ASP A 117 28.94 -1.53 10.60
N LEU A 118 27.97 -0.62 10.74
CA LEU A 118 27.12 -0.56 11.93
C LEU A 118 26.26 -1.83 12.04
N ILE A 119 25.76 -2.35 10.92
CA ILE A 119 24.95 -3.56 10.85
C ILE A 119 25.80 -4.75 11.27
N ASP A 120 26.99 -4.85 10.69
CA ASP A 120 27.93 -5.92 10.95
C ASP A 120 28.40 -5.98 12.41
N GLN A 121 28.60 -4.83 13.04
CA GLN A 121 29.10 -4.75 14.41
C GLN A 121 27.99 -4.82 15.46
N TYR A 122 26.82 -4.23 15.19
CA TYR A 122 25.87 -3.89 16.25
C TYR A 122 24.42 -4.31 15.99
N ALA A 123 24.06 -4.78 14.79
CA ALA A 123 22.69 -5.16 14.48
C ALA A 123 22.57 -6.63 14.03
N PRO A 124 22.84 -7.60 14.93
CA PRO A 124 22.84 -9.02 14.59
C PRO A 124 21.49 -9.49 14.03
N ASN A 125 20.37 -8.89 14.48
CA ASN A 125 19.04 -9.21 13.96
C ASN A 125 18.81 -8.71 12.53
N ILE A 126 19.30 -7.50 12.19
CA ILE A 126 19.22 -6.99 10.81
C ILE A 126 20.13 -7.81 9.91
N LYS A 127 21.37 -8.08 10.35
CA LYS A 127 22.32 -8.89 9.61
C LYS A 127 21.75 -10.25 9.27
N ALA A 128 21.20 -10.95 10.26
CA ALA A 128 20.54 -12.24 10.05
C ALA A 128 19.36 -12.15 9.07
N ALA A 129 18.58 -11.06 9.09
CA ALA A 129 17.49 -10.85 8.14
C ALA A 129 18.01 -10.61 6.70
N LEU A 130 19.04 -9.78 6.52
CA LEU A 130 19.67 -9.54 5.21
C LEU A 130 20.33 -10.81 4.63
N GLU A 131 20.88 -11.67 5.48
CA GLU A 131 21.45 -12.96 5.07
C GLU A 131 20.36 -13.98 4.71
N LYS A 132 19.25 -14.00 5.47
CA LYS A 132 18.15 -14.94 5.27
C LYS A 132 17.26 -14.58 4.07
N PHE A 133 17.11 -13.30 3.75
CA PHE A 133 16.20 -12.79 2.72
C PHE A 133 16.99 -12.01 1.65
N PRO A 134 17.48 -12.67 0.59
CA PRO A 134 18.27 -12.03 -0.47
C PRO A 134 17.59 -10.84 -1.14
N ASP A 135 16.28 -10.92 -1.35
CA ASP A 135 15.50 -9.83 -1.95
C ASP A 135 15.50 -8.60 -1.03
N PHE A 136 15.28 -8.79 0.29
CA PHE A 136 15.38 -7.69 1.26
C PHE A 136 16.76 -7.03 1.25
N LYS A 137 17.83 -7.83 1.13
CA LYS A 137 19.18 -7.30 0.99
C LYS A 137 19.36 -6.51 -0.31
N ALA A 138 18.84 -7.02 -1.43
CA ALA A 138 18.88 -6.30 -2.70
C ALA A 138 18.15 -4.95 -2.61
N PHE A 139 16.97 -4.90 -1.96
CA PHE A 139 16.22 -3.65 -1.78
C PHE A 139 16.89 -2.67 -0.81
N ALA A 140 17.57 -3.16 0.22
CA ALA A 140 18.28 -2.31 1.18
C ALA A 140 19.61 -1.75 0.64
N THR A 141 20.17 -2.36 -0.41
CA THR A 141 21.52 -2.04 -0.91
C THR A 141 21.42 -1.15 -2.14
N ALA A 142 21.97 0.07 -2.06
CA ALA A 142 22.03 0.98 -3.19
C ALA A 142 23.02 0.47 -4.27
N PRO A 143 22.97 1.02 -5.51
CA PRO A 143 23.85 0.60 -6.62
C PRO A 143 25.36 0.70 -6.32
N ASP A 144 25.76 1.53 -5.36
CA ASP A 144 27.15 1.67 -4.89
C ASP A 144 27.57 0.61 -3.87
N GLY A 145 26.67 -0.31 -3.49
CA GLY A 145 26.89 -1.36 -2.49
C GLY A 145 26.63 -0.93 -1.05
N THR A 146 26.26 0.33 -0.82
CA THR A 146 26.03 0.88 0.51
C THR A 146 24.57 0.74 0.92
N ILE A 147 24.34 0.39 2.19
CA ILE A 147 23.02 0.46 2.81
C ILE A 147 22.90 1.83 3.46
N TRP A 148 22.17 2.74 2.82
CA TRP A 148 21.94 4.11 3.32
C TRP A 148 20.73 4.21 4.26
N GLY A 149 19.83 3.24 4.20
CA GLY A 149 18.65 3.15 5.04
C GLY A 149 18.11 1.72 5.06
N ILE A 150 17.40 1.38 6.12
CA ILE A 150 16.75 0.06 6.24
C ILE A 150 15.31 0.19 5.71
N PRO A 151 14.95 -0.50 4.61
CA PRO A 151 13.58 -0.48 4.11
C PRO A 151 12.65 -1.17 5.11
N GLN A 152 11.36 -0.90 5.00
CA GLN A 152 10.38 -1.68 5.74
C GLN A 152 10.42 -3.13 5.22
N PHE A 153 10.23 -4.07 6.15
CA PHE A 153 10.21 -5.49 5.83
C PHE A 153 8.90 -6.06 6.34
N ILE A 154 7.91 -6.12 5.45
CA ILE A 154 6.59 -6.66 5.75
C ILE A 154 6.27 -7.84 4.84
N GLN A 155 5.86 -8.95 5.44
CA GLN A 155 5.23 -10.05 4.71
C GLN A 155 3.72 -9.83 4.72
N CYS A 156 3.25 -8.96 3.83
CA CYS A 156 1.84 -8.65 3.71
C CYS A 156 1.24 -9.46 2.55
N TYR A 157 0.75 -10.66 2.85
CA TYR A 157 0.11 -11.51 1.83
C TYR A 157 -1.07 -10.82 1.13
N HIS A 158 -1.83 -9.98 1.86
CA HIS A 158 -2.89 -9.17 1.26
C HIS A 158 -2.33 -8.16 0.24
N CYS A 159 -1.20 -7.53 0.55
CA CYS A 159 -0.52 -6.55 -0.30
C CYS A 159 0.12 -7.21 -1.53
N SER A 160 0.58 -8.46 -1.39
CA SER A 160 1.20 -9.18 -2.51
C SER A 160 0.24 -9.44 -3.66
N TYR A 161 -1.07 -9.43 -3.41
CA TYR A 161 -2.13 -9.57 -4.41
C TYR A 161 -3.14 -8.44 -4.21
N ALA A 162 -2.72 -7.18 -4.34
CA ALA A 162 -3.55 -6.03 -4.00
C ALA A 162 -4.78 -5.87 -4.91
N ASN A 163 -4.66 -6.25 -6.19
CA ASN A 163 -5.70 -6.10 -7.21
C ASN A 163 -6.77 -7.18 -7.08
N LYS A 164 -7.61 -7.10 -6.05
CA LYS A 164 -8.75 -8.01 -5.85
C LYS A 164 -10.05 -7.33 -6.22
N MET A 165 -11.02 -8.14 -6.62
CA MET A 165 -12.40 -7.72 -6.83
C MET A 165 -13.30 -8.37 -5.79
N TRP A 166 -14.13 -7.56 -5.16
CA TRP A 166 -15.08 -7.97 -4.14
C TRP A 166 -16.50 -7.74 -4.67
N VAL A 167 -17.32 -8.79 -4.77
CA VAL A 167 -18.66 -8.74 -5.35
C VAL A 167 -19.71 -8.80 -4.25
N ASN A 168 -20.80 -8.04 -4.40
CA ASN A 168 -21.95 -8.11 -3.51
C ASN A 168 -22.64 -9.49 -3.59
N THR A 169 -22.32 -10.41 -2.69
CA THR A 169 -22.83 -11.78 -2.73
C THR A 169 -24.23 -11.92 -2.13
N LYS A 170 -24.66 -10.94 -1.35
CA LYS A 170 -26.07 -10.83 -0.93
C LYS A 170 -26.97 -10.61 -2.14
N TRP A 171 -26.58 -9.74 -3.08
CA TRP A 171 -27.32 -9.52 -4.32
C TRP A 171 -27.27 -10.72 -5.26
N LEU A 172 -26.11 -11.39 -5.38
CA LEU A 172 -26.02 -12.66 -6.11
C LEU A 172 -27.06 -13.67 -5.62
N LYS A 173 -27.14 -13.87 -4.30
CA LYS A 173 -28.10 -14.79 -3.67
C LYS A 173 -29.55 -14.35 -3.89
N ALA A 174 -29.86 -13.06 -3.72
CA ALA A 174 -31.21 -12.53 -3.89
C ALA A 174 -31.73 -12.70 -5.32
N LEU A 175 -30.86 -12.51 -6.32
CA LEU A 175 -31.22 -12.58 -7.74
C LEU A 175 -30.98 -13.95 -8.37
N ASN A 176 -30.49 -14.93 -7.61
CA ASN A 176 -30.08 -16.26 -8.06
C ASN A 176 -29.04 -16.22 -9.21
N ILE A 177 -28.08 -15.29 -9.12
CA ILE A 177 -26.98 -15.16 -10.07
C ILE A 177 -25.78 -15.95 -9.52
N PRO A 178 -25.17 -16.85 -10.30
CA PRO A 178 -23.96 -17.56 -9.87
C PRO A 178 -22.76 -16.60 -9.74
N THR A 179 -21.76 -16.95 -8.94
CA THR A 179 -20.50 -16.21 -8.90
C THR A 179 -19.87 -16.17 -10.30
N PRO A 180 -19.48 -15.00 -10.81
CA PRO A 180 -18.96 -14.86 -12.16
C PRO A 180 -17.58 -15.52 -12.30
N VAL A 181 -17.35 -16.18 -13.43
CA VAL A 181 -16.08 -16.86 -13.75
C VAL A 181 -15.38 -16.21 -14.93
N THR A 182 -16.15 -15.80 -15.94
CA THR A 182 -15.62 -15.14 -17.15
C THR A 182 -15.87 -13.63 -17.12
N THR A 183 -15.14 -12.91 -17.96
CA THR A 183 -15.40 -11.48 -18.23
C THR A 183 -16.85 -11.22 -18.66
N GLU A 184 -17.44 -12.11 -19.46
CA GLU A 184 -18.83 -11.98 -19.89
C GLU A 184 -19.83 -12.24 -18.73
N ASP A 185 -19.57 -13.22 -17.87
CA ASP A 185 -20.40 -13.47 -16.67
C ASP A 185 -20.38 -12.25 -15.74
N PHE A 186 -19.20 -11.66 -15.54
CA PHE A 186 -19.02 -10.50 -14.67
C PHE A 186 -19.77 -9.28 -15.22
N LYS A 187 -19.66 -9.01 -16.52
CA LYS A 187 -20.43 -7.95 -17.18
C LYS A 187 -21.94 -8.15 -17.04
N ASN A 188 -22.43 -9.35 -17.32
CA ASN A 188 -23.85 -9.67 -17.23
C ASN A 188 -24.39 -9.59 -15.79
N MET A 189 -23.57 -9.96 -14.81
CA MET A 189 -23.88 -9.78 -13.39
C MET A 189 -24.04 -8.29 -13.06
N LEU A 190 -23.09 -7.43 -13.43
CA LEU A 190 -23.16 -5.99 -13.16
C LEU A 190 -24.39 -5.35 -13.79
N ILE A 191 -24.69 -5.68 -15.05
CA ILE A 191 -25.91 -5.22 -15.75
C ILE A 191 -27.17 -5.70 -15.01
N ALA A 192 -27.21 -6.97 -14.62
CA ALA A 192 -28.36 -7.54 -13.93
C ALA A 192 -28.60 -6.93 -12.54
N PHE A 193 -27.55 -6.53 -11.81
CA PHE A 193 -27.71 -5.82 -10.55
C PHE A 193 -28.38 -4.47 -10.75
N ARG A 194 -27.92 -3.70 -11.74
CA ARG A 194 -28.47 -2.39 -12.06
C ARG A 194 -29.88 -2.42 -12.62
N GLU A 195 -30.16 -3.32 -13.57
CA GLU A 195 -31.48 -3.41 -14.21
C GLU A 195 -32.57 -3.95 -13.28
N LYS A 196 -32.18 -4.72 -12.26
CA LYS A 196 -33.12 -5.35 -11.33
C LYS A 196 -33.21 -4.62 -9.98
N ASP A 197 -32.59 -3.45 -9.84
CA ASP A 197 -32.64 -2.65 -8.61
C ASP A 197 -32.23 -3.53 -7.41
N ALA A 198 -31.01 -4.07 -7.47
CA ALA A 198 -30.52 -5.04 -6.50
C ALA A 198 -30.46 -4.47 -5.08
N ASN A 199 -30.29 -3.14 -4.95
CA ASN A 199 -30.33 -2.45 -3.67
C ASN A 199 -31.75 -2.05 -3.21
N GLY A 200 -32.74 -2.05 -4.11
CA GLY A 200 -34.15 -1.83 -3.82
C GLY A 200 -34.53 -0.37 -3.58
N ASN A 201 -33.72 0.59 -4.04
CA ASN A 201 -33.97 2.02 -3.86
C ASN A 201 -34.81 2.63 -5.01
N GLY A 202 -35.04 1.89 -6.10
CA GLY A 202 -35.81 2.33 -7.26
C GLY A 202 -35.05 3.22 -8.24
N GLU A 203 -33.74 3.37 -8.07
CA GLU A 203 -32.81 4.09 -8.94
C GLU A 203 -31.83 3.10 -9.59
N ALA A 204 -31.41 3.37 -10.82
CA ALA A 204 -30.40 2.54 -11.50
C ALA A 204 -29.01 3.08 -11.15
N ASP A 205 -28.57 2.89 -9.90
CA ASP A 205 -27.36 3.47 -9.34
C ASP A 205 -26.31 2.43 -8.92
N GLU A 206 -26.57 1.14 -9.15
CA GLU A 206 -25.60 0.08 -8.89
C GLU A 206 -24.44 0.11 -9.89
N VAL A 207 -23.22 0.11 -9.35
CA VAL A 207 -21.97 0.27 -10.12
C VAL A 207 -20.82 -0.57 -9.57
N LEU A 208 -19.86 -0.90 -10.43
CA LEU A 208 -18.50 -1.29 -10.04
C LEU A 208 -17.73 -0.02 -9.64
N GLY A 209 -17.35 0.08 -8.37
CA GLY A 209 -16.59 1.22 -7.84
C GLY A 209 -15.08 1.01 -7.84
N GLY A 210 -14.35 2.11 -7.64
CA GLY A 210 -12.90 2.11 -7.52
C GLY A 210 -12.34 3.48 -7.15
N ALA A 211 -11.01 3.58 -7.12
CA ALA A 211 -10.28 4.81 -6.83
C ALA A 211 -8.86 4.77 -7.41
N THR A 212 -8.20 5.92 -7.46
CA THR A 212 -6.86 6.06 -8.06
C THR A 212 -5.72 5.74 -7.11
N MET A 213 -5.98 5.07 -5.99
CA MET A 213 -4.96 4.78 -4.98
C MET A 213 -4.13 3.54 -5.32
N ASP A 214 -2.94 3.53 -4.75
CA ASP A 214 -1.90 2.52 -4.93
C ASP A 214 -2.08 1.28 -4.03
N TYR A 215 -3.33 0.89 -3.75
CA TYR A 215 -3.72 -0.24 -2.90
C TYR A 215 -4.64 -1.25 -3.63
N GLY A 216 -4.50 -1.33 -4.95
CA GLY A 216 -5.32 -2.18 -5.81
C GLY A 216 -6.78 -1.75 -5.91
N THR A 217 -7.04 -0.46 -5.72
CA THR A 217 -8.38 0.14 -5.78
C THR A 217 -8.78 0.54 -7.18
N ARG A 218 -7.83 0.53 -8.11
CA ARG A 218 -8.10 0.73 -9.54
C ARG A 218 -8.75 -0.56 -10.06
N PRO A 219 -9.92 -0.50 -10.72
CA PRO A 219 -10.55 -1.69 -11.25
C PRO A 219 -9.84 -2.25 -12.50
N ILE A 220 -9.10 -1.39 -13.22
CA ILE A 220 -8.45 -1.75 -14.49
C ILE A 220 -7.53 -2.98 -14.37
N PRO A 221 -6.55 -3.06 -13.45
CA PRO A 221 -5.61 -4.17 -13.42
C PRO A 221 -6.28 -5.54 -13.25
N TYR A 222 -7.26 -5.64 -12.34
CA TYR A 222 -8.01 -6.88 -12.14
C TYR A 222 -8.78 -7.29 -13.41
N LEU A 223 -9.39 -6.33 -14.12
CA LEU A 223 -10.13 -6.59 -15.35
C LEU A 223 -9.18 -6.90 -16.53
N MET A 224 -8.01 -6.26 -16.57
CA MET A 224 -6.99 -6.44 -17.60
C MET A 224 -6.30 -7.80 -17.48
N ASP A 225 -6.14 -8.33 -16.26
CA ASP A 225 -5.53 -9.64 -15.96
C ASP A 225 -6.28 -10.82 -16.62
N ALA A 226 -7.51 -10.62 -17.10
CA ALA A 226 -8.22 -11.59 -17.94
C ALA A 226 -7.75 -11.61 -19.40
N PHE A 227 -6.94 -10.64 -19.84
CA PHE A 227 -6.46 -10.48 -21.22
C PHE A 227 -4.93 -10.49 -21.30
N THR A 228 -4.26 -9.86 -20.34
CA THR A 228 -2.80 -9.83 -20.24
C THR A 228 -2.38 -9.43 -18.84
N TYR A 229 -1.16 -9.77 -18.44
CA TYR A 229 -0.64 -9.43 -17.12
C TYR A 229 -0.51 -7.90 -16.95
N ASP A 230 -1.21 -7.33 -15.96
CA ASP A 230 -1.14 -5.91 -15.62
C ASP A 230 -0.67 -5.71 -14.18
N ASP A 231 0.57 -5.23 -14.02
CA ASP A 231 1.18 -5.00 -12.71
C ASP A 231 0.67 -3.74 -11.99
N ASP A 232 -0.24 -2.96 -12.60
CA ASP A 232 -0.76 -1.68 -12.09
C ASP A 232 0.31 -0.58 -11.92
N ARG A 233 1.50 -0.77 -12.51
CA ARG A 233 2.66 0.09 -12.25
C ARG A 233 3.42 0.46 -13.50
N THR A 234 4.03 -0.53 -14.14
CA THR A 234 5.02 -0.32 -15.19
C THR A 234 4.53 -0.83 -16.53
N PHE A 235 3.55 -1.73 -16.53
CA PHE A 235 3.10 -2.48 -17.70
C PHE A 235 4.25 -3.21 -18.40
N LEU A 236 5.29 -3.55 -17.63
CA LEU A 236 6.47 -4.27 -18.12
C LEU A 236 6.40 -5.73 -17.71
N ILE A 237 6.82 -6.59 -18.62
CA ILE A 237 7.00 -8.02 -18.40
C ILE A 237 8.39 -8.44 -18.84
N VAL A 238 8.88 -9.53 -18.27
CA VAL A 238 10.10 -10.19 -18.74
C VAL A 238 9.69 -11.44 -19.49
N ASN A 239 9.94 -11.45 -20.80
CA ASN A 239 9.70 -12.58 -21.67
C ASN A 239 11.04 -13.08 -22.23
N GLU A 240 11.43 -14.31 -21.90
CA GLU A 240 12.71 -14.91 -22.33
C GLU A 240 13.94 -14.02 -22.08
N GLY A 241 13.95 -13.30 -20.95
CA GLY A 241 15.04 -12.39 -20.58
C GLY A 241 15.03 -11.03 -21.27
N LYS A 242 14.00 -10.72 -22.07
CA LYS A 242 13.77 -9.39 -22.65
C LYS A 242 12.67 -8.67 -21.90
N VAL A 243 12.89 -7.40 -21.62
CA VAL A 243 11.87 -6.51 -21.06
C VAL A 243 10.99 -6.02 -22.20
N GLU A 244 9.70 -6.28 -22.10
CA GLU A 244 8.66 -5.88 -23.06
C GLU A 244 7.55 -5.13 -22.33
N THR A 245 6.77 -4.34 -23.05
CA THR A 245 5.58 -3.69 -22.49
C THR A 245 4.30 -4.33 -23.02
N VAL A 246 3.37 -4.66 -22.12
CA VAL A 246 2.06 -5.20 -22.50
C VAL A 246 1.16 -4.12 -23.12
N ALA A 247 1.40 -2.85 -22.80
CA ALA A 247 0.54 -1.72 -23.19
C ALA A 247 0.46 -1.47 -24.71
N THR A 248 1.36 -2.08 -25.49
CA THR A 248 1.37 -1.98 -26.96
C THR A 248 0.82 -3.21 -27.67
N THR A 249 0.30 -4.20 -26.93
CA THR A 249 -0.15 -5.48 -27.49
C THR A 249 -1.62 -5.45 -27.92
N GLN A 250 -2.02 -6.40 -28.77
CA GLN A 250 -3.43 -6.59 -29.12
C GLN A 250 -4.28 -6.98 -27.90
N ALA A 251 -3.73 -7.82 -27.01
CA ALA A 251 -4.41 -8.24 -25.79
C ALA A 251 -4.78 -7.04 -24.89
N TRP A 252 -3.89 -6.06 -24.77
CA TRP A 252 -4.17 -4.82 -24.05
C TRP A 252 -5.32 -4.03 -24.68
N LYS A 253 -5.35 -3.92 -26.01
CA LYS A 253 -6.45 -3.28 -26.73
C LYS A 253 -7.79 -4.01 -26.53
N ASP A 254 -7.77 -5.34 -26.50
CA ASP A 254 -8.97 -6.16 -26.28
C ASP A 254 -9.49 -5.98 -24.85
N GLY A 255 -8.60 -5.96 -23.85
CA GLY A 255 -8.96 -5.65 -22.46
C GLY A 255 -9.54 -4.24 -22.29
N LEU A 256 -8.94 -3.22 -22.92
CA LEU A 256 -9.50 -1.87 -22.93
C LEU A 256 -10.89 -1.82 -23.61
N THR A 257 -11.10 -2.62 -24.66
CA THR A 257 -12.40 -2.71 -25.34
C THR A 257 -13.46 -3.31 -24.41
N TYR A 258 -13.11 -4.34 -23.65
CA TYR A 258 -13.99 -4.91 -22.64
C TYR A 258 -14.31 -3.92 -21.52
N ILE A 259 -13.30 -3.26 -20.94
CA ILE A 259 -13.48 -2.25 -19.88
C ILE A 259 -14.36 -1.10 -20.38
N LYS A 260 -14.11 -0.61 -21.60
CA LYS A 260 -14.97 0.39 -22.25
C LYS A 260 -16.42 -0.09 -22.35
N SER A 261 -16.65 -1.37 -22.60
CA SER A 261 -18.01 -1.91 -22.69
C SER A 261 -18.75 -1.94 -21.34
N LEU A 262 -18.03 -1.95 -20.21
CA LEU A 262 -18.61 -1.76 -18.88
C LEU A 262 -18.98 -0.30 -18.64
N TYR A 263 -18.09 0.61 -19.03
CA TYR A 263 -18.33 2.06 -18.99
C TYR A 263 -19.53 2.46 -19.87
N ASP A 264 -19.59 1.99 -21.11
CA ASP A 264 -20.68 2.28 -22.06
C ASP A 264 -22.03 1.70 -21.58
N ALA A 265 -22.00 0.61 -20.79
CA ALA A 265 -23.19 0.04 -20.16
C ALA A 265 -23.60 0.78 -18.87
N GLY A 266 -22.82 1.79 -18.44
CA GLY A 266 -23.07 2.56 -17.22
C GLY A 266 -22.81 1.80 -15.93
N VAL A 267 -22.20 0.61 -15.97
CA VAL A 267 -21.99 -0.25 -14.80
C VAL A 267 -20.60 -0.13 -14.18
N LEU A 268 -19.70 0.65 -14.79
CA LEU A 268 -18.44 1.07 -14.20
C LEU A 268 -18.58 2.52 -13.77
N ASP A 269 -18.38 2.80 -12.49
CA ASP A 269 -18.43 4.17 -11.98
C ASP A 269 -17.41 5.06 -12.70
N GLU A 270 -17.89 6.19 -13.23
CA GLU A 270 -17.04 7.15 -13.92
C GLU A 270 -16.01 7.77 -12.98
N THR A 271 -16.37 7.89 -11.69
CA THR A 271 -15.51 8.52 -10.69
C THR A 271 -14.40 7.58 -10.20
N ALA A 272 -14.44 6.28 -10.53
CA ALA A 272 -13.38 5.32 -10.23
C ALA A 272 -11.99 5.72 -10.80
N PHE A 273 -11.96 6.57 -11.82
CA PHE A 273 -10.73 7.10 -12.43
C PHE A 273 -10.22 8.40 -11.79
N THR A 274 -10.94 8.95 -10.81
CA THR A 274 -10.63 10.24 -10.17
C THR A 274 -10.77 10.23 -8.65
N ASN A 275 -11.45 9.25 -8.06
CA ASN A 275 -11.72 9.19 -6.64
C ASN A 275 -10.45 8.95 -5.80
N ASN A 276 -10.39 9.64 -4.67
CA ASN A 276 -9.43 9.37 -3.60
C ASN A 276 -10.02 8.38 -2.57
N ALA A 277 -9.28 8.10 -1.50
CA ALA A 277 -9.69 7.18 -0.42
C ALA A 277 -11.05 7.55 0.19
N ASP A 278 -11.20 8.82 0.56
CA ASP A 278 -12.36 9.29 1.32
C ASP A 278 -13.63 9.26 0.46
N ALA A 279 -13.52 9.66 -0.81
CA ALA A 279 -14.64 9.61 -1.75
C ALA A 279 -15.12 8.18 -1.98
N TYR A 280 -14.19 7.25 -2.20
CA TYR A 280 -14.54 5.84 -2.43
C TYR A 280 -15.11 5.16 -1.19
N SER A 281 -14.56 5.48 0.00
CA SER A 281 -15.12 5.03 1.26
C SER A 281 -16.52 5.62 1.51
N ALA A 282 -16.75 6.89 1.16
CA ALA A 282 -18.06 7.51 1.30
C ALA A 282 -19.10 6.91 0.35
N GLU A 283 -18.71 6.54 -0.87
CA GLU A 283 -19.56 5.85 -1.84
C GLU A 283 -20.02 4.49 -1.30
N GLY A 284 -19.09 3.64 -0.85
CA GLY A 284 -19.45 2.33 -0.31
C GLY A 284 -20.17 2.40 1.04
N ASN A 285 -20.04 3.50 1.79
CA ASN A 285 -20.76 3.74 3.05
C ASN A 285 -21.97 4.69 2.89
N ASN A 286 -22.51 4.83 1.69
CA ASN A 286 -23.63 5.72 1.44
C ASN A 286 -24.81 5.38 2.38
N ALA A 287 -25.30 6.40 3.10
CA ALA A 287 -26.31 6.21 4.15
C ALA A 287 -27.71 5.90 3.60
N ASN A 288 -27.97 6.18 2.32
CA ASN A 288 -29.27 6.05 1.69
C ASN A 288 -29.43 4.71 0.97
N ALA A 289 -28.39 4.24 0.29
CA ALA A 289 -28.42 3.00 -0.47
C ALA A 289 -27.02 2.38 -0.58
N GLU A 290 -26.99 1.04 -0.67
CA GLU A 290 -25.77 0.30 -0.98
C GLU A 290 -25.56 0.34 -2.50
N MET A 291 -24.61 1.13 -2.99
CA MET A 291 -24.46 1.39 -4.44
C MET A 291 -23.49 0.42 -5.14
N LEU A 292 -22.56 -0.20 -4.39
CA LEU A 292 -21.48 -0.95 -5.00
C LEU A 292 -21.91 -2.39 -5.35
N SER A 293 -22.03 -2.66 -6.66
CA SER A 293 -22.14 -4.01 -7.20
C SER A 293 -20.90 -4.84 -6.92
N ALA A 294 -19.75 -4.19 -7.07
CA ALA A 294 -18.45 -4.73 -6.77
C ALA A 294 -17.47 -3.59 -6.44
N GLY A 295 -16.43 -3.91 -5.68
CA GLY A 295 -15.37 -2.97 -5.31
C GLY A 295 -13.98 -3.54 -5.56
N ALA A 296 -13.13 -2.74 -6.21
CA ALA A 296 -11.72 -3.04 -6.34
C ALA A 296 -10.97 -2.64 -5.05
N GLY A 297 -10.14 -3.53 -4.52
CA GLY A 297 -9.28 -3.19 -3.40
C GLY A 297 -8.63 -4.38 -2.71
N MET A 298 -7.55 -4.10 -1.99
CA MET A 298 -6.82 -5.11 -1.20
C MET A 298 -7.72 -5.85 -0.19
N HIS A 299 -8.70 -5.14 0.40
CA HIS A 299 -9.72 -5.65 1.32
C HIS A 299 -10.95 -4.72 1.34
N PRO A 300 -12.15 -5.19 1.77
CA PRO A 300 -13.39 -4.40 1.74
C PRO A 300 -13.33 -3.12 2.56
N HIS A 301 -12.54 -3.11 3.64
CA HIS A 301 -12.46 -1.93 4.52
C HIS A 301 -12.03 -0.63 3.81
N ILE A 302 -11.45 -0.73 2.61
CA ILE A 302 -11.10 0.43 1.80
C ILE A 302 -12.35 1.21 1.37
N PHE A 303 -13.43 0.53 1.02
CA PHE A 303 -14.62 1.14 0.44
C PHE A 303 -15.87 1.00 1.34
N VAL A 304 -15.93 0.01 2.23
CA VAL A 304 -16.99 -0.13 3.25
C VAL A 304 -16.40 -0.12 4.65
N ASN A 305 -17.09 0.47 5.63
CA ASN A 305 -16.62 0.42 7.01
C ASN A 305 -16.81 -1.00 7.56
N CYS A 306 -15.72 -1.57 8.07
CA CYS A 306 -15.69 -2.92 8.65
C CYS A 306 -15.22 -2.92 10.11
N PHE A 307 -14.97 -1.74 10.68
CA PHE A 307 -14.64 -1.58 12.09
C PHE A 307 -15.82 -0.95 12.83
N GLY A 308 -16.35 -1.68 13.80
CA GLY A 308 -17.45 -1.21 14.63
C GLY A 308 -18.49 -2.29 14.89
N ALA A 309 -19.59 -1.88 15.54
CA ALA A 309 -20.77 -2.73 15.68
C ALA A 309 -21.53 -2.79 14.34
N ALA A 310 -22.40 -3.80 14.19
CA ALA A 310 -23.10 -4.08 12.93
C ALA A 310 -23.97 -2.91 12.43
N ASP A 311 -24.52 -2.10 13.35
CA ASP A 311 -25.28 -0.88 13.06
C ASP A 311 -24.42 0.24 12.42
N THR A 312 -23.11 0.22 12.67
CA THR A 312 -22.12 1.17 12.11
C THR A 312 -21.36 0.63 10.90
N THR A 313 -21.64 -0.62 10.51
CA THR A 313 -20.93 -1.35 9.43
C THR A 313 -21.90 -2.19 8.58
N PRO A 314 -23.04 -1.62 8.12
CA PRO A 314 -24.16 -2.40 7.59
C PRO A 314 -23.82 -3.22 6.34
N TYR A 315 -22.82 -2.81 5.55
CA TYR A 315 -22.49 -3.40 4.26
C TYR A 315 -21.20 -4.26 4.28
N CYS A 316 -20.46 -4.27 5.40
CA CYS A 316 -19.13 -4.91 5.44
C CYS A 316 -19.14 -6.39 5.01
N TYR A 317 -20.20 -7.13 5.37
CA TYR A 317 -20.30 -8.57 5.15
C TYR A 317 -21.06 -8.95 3.88
N ASP A 318 -21.45 -7.97 3.07
CA ASP A 318 -22.19 -8.21 1.83
C ASP A 318 -21.25 -8.55 0.66
N TYR A 319 -19.92 -8.40 0.84
CA TYR A 319 -18.91 -8.57 -0.21
C TYR A 319 -17.97 -9.75 0.04
N ASP A 320 -17.84 -10.62 -0.96
CA ASP A 320 -16.80 -11.67 -0.99
C ASP A 320 -15.87 -11.47 -2.19
N ALA A 321 -14.59 -11.81 -2.00
CA ALA A 321 -13.62 -11.79 -3.08
C ALA A 321 -13.89 -12.91 -4.09
N ILE A 322 -13.78 -12.60 -5.38
CA ILE A 322 -13.88 -13.58 -6.45
C ILE A 322 -12.49 -13.93 -7.03
N PRO A 323 -12.30 -15.13 -7.59
CA PRO A 323 -11.07 -15.47 -8.33
C PRO A 323 -10.86 -14.52 -9.52
N PRO A 324 -9.64 -14.45 -10.09
CA PRO A 324 -9.43 -13.72 -11.34
C PRO A 324 -10.34 -14.23 -12.46
N LEU A 325 -10.88 -13.31 -13.24
CA LEU A 325 -11.78 -13.65 -14.35
C LEU A 325 -11.01 -14.36 -15.46
N THR A 326 -11.66 -15.30 -16.13
CA THR A 326 -11.16 -15.91 -17.36
C THR A 326 -11.56 -15.07 -18.57
N GLY A 327 -10.59 -14.72 -19.40
CA GLY A 327 -10.80 -14.03 -20.67
C GLY A 327 -11.33 -14.94 -21.79
N PRO A 328 -11.70 -14.35 -22.93
CA PRO A 328 -12.25 -15.09 -24.07
C PRO A 328 -11.33 -16.18 -24.65
N ASP A 329 -10.02 -16.03 -24.48
CA ASP A 329 -8.99 -16.98 -24.96
C ASP A 329 -8.51 -17.95 -23.86
N GLY A 330 -9.11 -17.91 -22.67
CA GLY A 330 -8.69 -18.68 -21.51
C GLY A 330 -7.61 -18.02 -20.65
N THR A 331 -7.16 -16.80 -20.99
CA THR A 331 -6.21 -16.05 -20.17
C THR A 331 -6.79 -15.77 -18.79
N GLN A 332 -5.95 -15.95 -17.76
CA GLN A 332 -6.32 -15.74 -16.37
C GLN A 332 -5.05 -15.47 -15.56
N PHE A 333 -4.73 -14.19 -15.36
CA PHE A 333 -3.62 -13.75 -14.52
C PHE A 333 -4.10 -13.27 -13.16
N ALA A 334 -3.17 -13.15 -12.22
CA ALA A 334 -3.32 -12.38 -11.01
C ALA A 334 -2.01 -11.64 -10.79
N SER A 335 -2.07 -10.33 -10.86
CA SER A 335 -0.93 -9.46 -10.61
C SER A 335 -0.39 -9.65 -9.20
N VAL A 336 0.94 -9.78 -9.13
CA VAL A 336 1.68 -9.94 -7.88
C VAL A 336 2.53 -8.72 -7.67
N LEU A 337 2.39 -8.10 -6.50
CA LEU A 337 3.32 -7.11 -5.99
C LEU A 337 4.30 -7.86 -5.06
N PRO A 338 5.44 -8.36 -5.56
CA PRO A 338 6.41 -9.05 -4.71
C PRO A 338 6.81 -8.11 -3.56
N ASN A 339 6.49 -8.52 -2.33
CA ASN A 339 6.54 -7.69 -1.12
C ASN A 339 7.77 -6.78 -1.09
N THR A 340 7.52 -5.51 -1.36
CA THR A 340 8.44 -4.40 -1.09
C THR A 340 7.63 -3.19 -0.68
N VAL A 341 7.20 -3.22 0.57
CA VAL A 341 6.95 -1.99 1.31
C VAL A 341 7.97 -1.95 2.42
#